data_AF-A0A382UVQ3-F1
#
_entry.id   AF-A0A382UVQ3-F1
#
_cell.length_a   1.000
_cell.length_b   1.000
_cell.length_c   1.000
_cell.angle_alpha   90.00
_cell.angle_beta   90.00
_cell.angle_gamma   90.00
#
_symmetry.space_group_name_H-M   'P 1'
#
loop_
_entity.id
_entity.type
_entity.pdbx_description
1 polymer ?
#
loop_
_entity_poly.entity_id
_entity_poly.type
_entity_poly.pdbx_seq_one_letter_code
_entity_poly.pdbx_strand_id
1 'polypeptide(L)' 'AILIGLKGYFGDFAPENSLLSSRRHIIERGETLSTIARLYRISPNMLRKYNSLKGDLVRAGQIIIIPRNSGT' A
#
# COMPACT_ATOMS: atom_id res chain seq x y z
N ALA A 1 -15.38 -24.28 15.72
CA ALA A 1 -15.60 -23.42 14.53
C ALA A 1 -14.28 -22.76 14.15
N ILE A 2 -13.72 -23.11 12.99
CA ILE A 2 -12.39 -22.65 12.54
C ILE A 2 -12.39 -21.15 12.16
N LEU A 3 -13.57 -20.55 11.97
CA LEU A 3 -13.73 -19.19 11.45
C LEU A 3 -13.37 -18.04 12.43
N ILE A 4 -13.48 -18.25 13.75
CA ILE A 4 -13.31 -17.14 14.72
C ILE A 4 -11.82 -16.84 14.98
N GLY A 5 -10.98 -17.87 15.12
CA GLY A 5 -9.54 -17.70 15.36
C GLY A 5 -8.79 -17.12 14.15
N LEU A 6 -9.27 -17.38 12.94
CA LEU A 6 -8.65 -16.93 11.70
C LEU A 6 -8.69 -15.39 11.54
N LYS A 7 -9.72 -14.73 12.09
CA LYS A 7 -9.88 -13.27 12.04
C LYS A 7 -8.84 -12.53 12.89
N GLY A 8 -8.45 -13.10 14.04
CA GLY A 8 -7.40 -12.57 14.91
C GLY A 8 -6.01 -12.83 14.36
N TYR A 9 -5.75 -14.05 13.88
CA TYR A 9 -4.46 -14.41 13.28
C TYR A 9 -4.09 -13.54 12.08
N PHE A 10 -5.05 -13.24 11.18
CA PHE A 10 -4.79 -12.36 10.04
C PHE A 10 -4.76 -10.85 10.37
N GLY A 11 -5.14 -10.45 11.59
CA GLY A 11 -5.00 -9.06 12.04
C GLY A 11 -3.54 -8.73 12.37
N ASP A 12 -2.89 -9.63 13.13
CA ASP A 12 -1.55 -9.40 13.67
C ASP A 12 -0.43 -10.09 12.85
N PHE A 13 -0.75 -11.18 12.13
CA PHE A 13 0.22 -12.02 11.41
C PHE A 13 -0.16 -12.25 9.95
N ALA A 14 -0.74 -11.25 9.27
CA ALA A 14 -1.04 -11.35 7.84
C ALA A 14 0.23 -11.76 7.07
N PRO A 15 0.31 -12.98 6.51
CA PRO A 15 1.48 -13.37 5.72
C PRO A 15 1.66 -12.41 4.53
N GLU A 16 2.87 -12.28 3.99
CA GLU A 16 3.20 -11.29 2.95
C GLU A 16 2.36 -11.44 1.65
N ASN A 17 1.74 -12.60 1.47
CA ASN A 17 0.80 -12.96 0.41
C ASN A 17 -0.66 -13.04 0.87
N SER A 18 -0.97 -12.60 2.09
CA SER A 18 -2.33 -12.46 2.60
C SER A 18 -3.07 -11.35 1.85
N LEU A 19 -4.38 -11.53 1.67
CA LEU A 19 -5.27 -10.52 1.10
C LEU A 19 -5.28 -9.20 1.91
N LEU A 20 -4.68 -9.20 3.10
CA LEU A 20 -4.64 -8.06 4.03
C LEU A 20 -3.25 -7.41 4.17
N SER A 21 -2.20 -7.96 3.54
CA SER A 21 -0.84 -7.41 3.69
C SER A 21 -0.57 -6.29 2.69
N SER A 22 -0.36 -5.09 3.20
CA SER A 22 -0.02 -3.92 2.38
C SER A 22 1.49 -3.86 2.12
N ARG A 23 1.89 -3.70 0.85
CA ARG A 23 3.31 -3.66 0.45
C ARG A 23 3.91 -2.29 0.80
N ARG A 24 5.12 -2.23 1.35
CA ARG A 24 5.85 -0.97 1.57
C ARG A 24 6.78 -0.67 0.40
N HIS A 25 6.88 0.59 -0.01
CA HIS A 25 7.79 1.10 -1.03
C HIS A 25 8.56 2.31 -0.48
N ILE A 26 9.87 2.36 -0.75
CA ILE A 26 10.73 3.49 -0.36
C ILE A 26 10.91 4.35 -1.60
N ILE A 27 10.55 5.62 -1.50
CA ILE A 27 10.62 6.54 -2.63
C ILE A 27 12.07 6.87 -2.94
N GLU A 28 12.49 6.63 -4.18
CA GLU A 28 13.83 6.96 -4.66
C GLU A 28 13.90 8.38 -5.23
N ARG A 29 15.12 8.92 -5.38
CA ARG A 29 15.30 10.25 -6.00
C ARG A 29 14.82 10.23 -7.44
N GLY A 30 13.92 11.16 -7.78
CA GLY A 30 13.33 11.26 -9.12
C GLY A 30 12.01 10.51 -9.26
N GLU A 31 11.60 9.71 -8.27
CA GLU A 31 10.26 9.14 -8.26
C GLU A 31 9.21 10.18 -7.86
N THR A 32 8.04 10.05 -8.47
CA THR A 32 6.86 10.84 -8.15
C THR A 32 5.70 9.91 -7.79
N LEU A 33 4.68 10.44 -7.13
CA LEU A 33 3.48 9.67 -6.82
C LEU A 33 2.85 9.04 -8.09
N SER A 34 2.91 9.75 -9.22
CA SER A 34 2.38 9.30 -10.51
C SER A 34 3.21 8.17 -11.14
N THR A 35 4.55 8.19 -11.02
CA THR A 35 5.40 7.12 -11.55
C THR A 35 5.26 5.86 -10.72
N ILE A 36 5.21 6.00 -9.39
CA ILE A 36 4.97 4.90 -8.45
C ILE A 36 3.59 4.28 -8.68
N ALA A 37 2.55 5.12 -8.77
CA ALA A 37 1.19 4.64 -9.02
C ALA A 37 1.09 3.86 -10.34
N ARG A 38 1.79 4.30 -11.39
CA ARG A 38 1.90 3.59 -12.66
C ARG A 38 2.65 2.27 -12.54
N LEU A 39 3.77 2.26 -11.82
CA LEU A 39 4.56 1.06 -11.55
C LEU A 39 3.71 -0.03 -10.89
N TYR A 40 2.90 0.36 -9.92
CA TYR A 40 2.02 -0.56 -9.18
C TYR A 40 0.61 -0.71 -9.77
N ARG A 41 0.34 -0.08 -10.92
CA ARG A 41 -0.98 -0.09 -11.60
C ARG A 41 -2.15 0.27 -10.68
N ILE A 42 -1.95 1.30 -9.84
CA ILE A 42 -2.96 1.87 -8.95
C ILE A 42 -3.21 3.33 -9.30
N SER A 43 -4.35 3.87 -8.84
CA SER A 43 -4.62 5.30 -9.01
C SER A 43 -3.72 6.12 -8.07
N PRO A 44 -3.10 7.22 -8.55
CA PRO A 44 -2.36 8.15 -7.68
C PRO A 44 -3.23 8.70 -6.55
N ASN A 45 -4.53 8.91 -6.81
CA ASN A 45 -5.47 9.39 -5.80
C ASN A 45 -5.73 8.35 -4.70
N MET A 46 -5.78 7.06 -5.07
CA MET A 46 -5.90 5.96 -4.11
C MET A 46 -4.64 5.88 -3.25
N LEU A 47 -3.46 5.94 -3.88
CA LEU A 47 -2.17 5.91 -3.18
C LEU A 47 -2.03 7.10 -2.21
N ARG A 48 -2.45 8.30 -2.64
CA ARG A 48 -2.49 9.51 -1.83
C ARG A 48 -3.38 9.36 -0.60
N LYS A 49 -4.62 8.92 -0.80
CA LYS A 49 -5.61 8.73 0.28
C LYS A 49 -5.12 7.69 1.28
N TYR A 50 -4.59 6.56 0.79
CA TYR A 50 -4.11 5.47 1.63
C TYR A 50 -2.93 5.91 2.54
N ASN A 51 -2.05 6.77 2.02
CA ASN A 51 -0.90 7.28 2.76
C ASN A 51 -1.12 8.65 3.42
N SER A 52 -2.36 9.18 3.38
CA SER A 52 -2.70 10.51 3.89
C SER A 52 -1.75 11.62 3.42
N LEU A 53 -1.28 11.52 2.17
CA LEU A 53 -0.33 12.48 1.60
C LEU A 53 -1.05 13.79 1.26
N LYS A 54 -0.48 14.91 1.72
CA LYS A 54 -0.99 16.25 1.42
C LYS A 54 -0.41 16.70 0.07
N GLY A 55 -1.15 16.43 -1.00
CA GLY A 55 -0.78 16.78 -2.37
C GLY A 55 0.09 15.72 -3.04
N ASP A 56 0.76 16.12 -4.13
CA ASP A 56 1.53 15.21 -4.98
C ASP A 56 3.04 15.26 -4.69
N LEU A 57 3.44 16.09 -3.70
CA LEU A 57 4.83 16.23 -3.29
C LEU A 57 5.24 15.04 -2.41
N VAL A 58 6.00 14.13 -3.01
CA VAL A 58 6.65 13.02 -2.31
C VAL A 58 8.14 13.29 -2.15
N ARG A 59 8.73 12.86 -1.04
CA ARG A 59 10.16 13.05 -0.77
C ARG A 59 10.93 11.75 -0.94
N ALA A 60 12.11 11.82 -1.56
CA ALA A 60 13.03 10.70 -1.59
C ALA A 60 13.40 10.25 -0.16
N GLY A 61 13.47 8.95 0.06
CA GLY A 61 13.65 8.31 1.37
C GLY A 61 12.35 8.13 2.16
N GLN A 62 11.22 8.66 1.70
CA GLN A 62 9.94 8.46 2.36
C GLN A 62 9.42 7.04 2.11
N ILE A 63 8.91 6.39 3.15
CA ILE A 63 8.21 5.11 3.03
C ILE A 63 6.74 5.37 2.79
N ILE A 64 6.20 4.73 1.76
CA ILE A 64 4.76 4.71 1.47
C ILE A 64 4.27 3.27 1.44
N ILE A 65 2.98 3.12 1.73
CA ILE A 65 2.27 1.86 1.69
C ILE A 65 1.51 1.79 0.37
N ILE A 66 1.81 0.78 -0.42
CA ILE A 66 1.15 0.47 -1.67
C ILE A 66 -0.08 -0.39 -1.34
N PRO A 67 -1.31 0.15 -1.50
CA PRO A 67 -2.50 -0.67 -1.40
C PRO A 67 -2.50 -1.70 -2.52
N ARG A 68 -2.85 -2.95 -2.22
CA ARG A 68 -3.12 -3.92 -3.29
C ARG A 68 -4.40 -3.47 -4.01
N ASN A 69 -4.35 -3.46 -5.33
CA ASN A 69 -5.54 -3.36 -6.16
C ASN A 69 -6.35 -4.66 -5.96
N SER A 70 -7.28 -4.66 -5.00
CA SER A 70 -8.36 -5.63 -4.94
C SER A 70 -9.33 -5.27 -6.05
N GLY A 71 -9.01 -5.69 -7.27
CA GLY A 71 -9.81 -5.37 -8.44
C GLY A 71 -11.26 -5.82 -8.26
N THR A 72 -12.16 -4.85 -8.19
CA THR A 72 -13.55 -4.90 -8.62
C THR A 72 -13.92 -3.50 -9.10
#